data_AF-F9PEA0-F1
#
_entry.id   AF-F9PEA0-F1
#
_cell.length_a   1.000
_cell.length_b   1.000
_cell.length_c   1.000
_cell.angle_alpha   90.00
_cell.angle_beta   90.00
_cell.angle_gamma   90.00
#
_symmetry.space_group_name_H-M   'P 1'
#
loop_
_entity.id
_entity.type
_entity.pdbx_description
1 polymer ?
#
loop_
_entity_poly.entity_id
_entity_poly.type
_entity_poly.pdbx_seq_one_letter_code
_entity_poly.pdbx_strand_id
1 'polypeptide(L)'
;METRVEYNSTIKHYQAKAIEKYAVNKAKRQIRQFNDRWRNGVSEVKQSTELVKATQAHHIFPQSLFPEIADYLENLIMITPNQHFIMAHPNNQTIYIDRDFQYICLLAKTSRIMMNLNSETEPDFYDFEDYKFVLNTGLKTDKFNAVQELDFATIVNLIDFYYSDCCEYEDLITENNIIFNKSNNNI
;
A
#
# COMPACT_ATOMS: atom_id res chain seq x y z
N MET A 1 -14.84 38.52 -17.87
CA MET A 1 -14.39 39.12 -16.60
C MET A 1 -14.71 38.12 -15.52
N GLU A 2 -13.69 37.48 -14.93
CA GLU A 2 -13.89 36.64 -13.75
C GLU A 2 -14.26 37.54 -12.56
N THR A 3 -15.26 37.13 -11.79
CA THR A 3 -15.67 37.85 -10.58
C THR A 3 -14.66 37.64 -9.45
N ARG A 4 -14.54 38.57 -8.50
CA ARG A 4 -13.63 38.44 -7.33
C ARG A 4 -13.86 37.15 -6.52
N VAL A 5 -15.08 36.61 -6.56
CA VAL A 5 -15.45 35.35 -5.89
C VAL A 5 -14.86 34.16 -6.64
N GLU A 6 -15.00 34.12 -7.97
CA GLU A 6 -14.41 33.09 -8.83
C GLU A 6 -12.88 33.09 -8.70
N TYR A 7 -12.24 34.26 -8.78
CA TYR A 7 -10.78 34.38 -8.60
C TYR A 7 -10.30 33.83 -7.24
N ASN A 8 -10.97 34.18 -6.14
CA ASN A 8 -10.63 33.68 -4.81
C ASN A 8 -10.86 32.17 -4.65
N SER A 9 -11.92 31.62 -5.28
CA SER A 9 -12.17 30.18 -5.29
C SER A 9 -11.08 29.42 -6.05
N THR A 10 -10.64 29.97 -7.19
CA THR A 10 -9.55 29.43 -8.01
C THR A 10 -8.23 29.39 -7.26
N ILE A 11 -7.86 30.47 -6.55
CA ILE A 11 -6.64 30.50 -5.73
C ILE A 11 -6.69 29.47 -4.60
N LYS A 12 -7.81 29.36 -3.88
CA LYS A 12 -7.98 28.34 -2.82
C LYS A 12 -7.84 26.92 -3.37
N HIS A 13 -8.40 26.66 -4.55
CA HIS A 13 -8.27 25.37 -5.23
C HIS A 13 -6.82 25.02 -5.58
N TYR A 14 -6.07 25.98 -6.14
CA TYR A 14 -4.65 25.76 -6.43
C TYR A 14 -3.81 25.53 -5.17
N GLN A 15 -4.10 26.25 -4.09
CA GLN A 15 -3.45 26.06 -2.80
C GLN A 15 -3.73 24.67 -2.22
N ALA A 16 -4.99 24.22 -2.24
CA ALA A 16 -5.37 22.89 -1.78
C ALA A 16 -4.63 21.79 -2.56
N LYS A 17 -4.62 21.86 -3.90
CA LYS A 17 -3.88 20.90 -4.75
C LYS A 17 -2.38 20.89 -4.47
N ALA A 18 -1.78 22.05 -4.19
CA ALA A 18 -0.36 22.14 -3.86
C ALA A 18 -0.04 21.47 -2.51
N ILE A 19 -0.93 21.64 -1.52
CA ILE A 19 -0.83 21.01 -0.20
C ILE A 19 -0.96 19.49 -0.32
N GLU A 20 -1.96 18.99 -1.06
CA GLU A 20 -2.15 17.56 -1.31
C GLU A 20 -0.92 16.94 -1.99
N LYS A 21 -0.43 17.57 -3.07
CA LYS A 21 0.78 17.10 -3.75
C LYS A 21 2.01 17.09 -2.83
N TYR A 22 2.13 18.08 -1.96
CA TYR A 22 3.19 18.13 -0.97
C TYR A 22 3.09 16.97 0.03
N ALA A 23 1.90 16.70 0.56
CA ALA A 23 1.64 15.62 1.51
C ALA A 23 1.99 14.25 0.91
N VAL A 24 1.52 13.95 -0.30
CA VAL A 24 1.86 12.70 -1.01
C VAL A 24 3.36 12.55 -1.22
N ASN A 25 4.05 13.61 -1.66
CA ASN A 25 5.50 13.56 -1.86
C ASN A 25 6.27 13.39 -0.55
N LYS A 26 5.76 13.98 0.55
CA LYS A 26 6.31 13.81 1.89
C LYS A 26 6.17 12.35 2.33
N ALA A 27 4.99 11.75 2.20
CA ALA A 27 4.74 10.35 2.52
C ALA A 27 5.63 9.39 1.71
N LYS A 28 5.73 9.60 0.39
CA LYS A 28 6.64 8.84 -0.48
C LYS A 28 8.11 8.97 -0.06
N ARG A 29 8.54 10.14 0.40
CA ARG A 29 9.90 10.31 0.93
C ARG A 29 10.08 9.58 2.26
N GLN A 30 9.10 9.64 3.15
CA GLN A 30 9.14 8.98 4.45
C GLN A 30 9.26 7.47 4.31
N ILE A 31 8.42 6.83 3.50
CA ILE A 31 8.47 5.37 3.31
C ILE A 31 9.78 4.90 2.67
N ARG A 32 10.34 5.65 1.72
CA ARG A 32 11.66 5.37 1.13
C ARG A 32 12.75 5.39 2.19
N GLN A 33 12.82 6.48 2.96
CA GLN A 33 13.81 6.64 4.03
C GLN A 33 13.69 5.56 5.11
N PHE A 34 12.45 5.20 5.47
CA PHE A 34 12.20 4.13 6.41
C PHE A 34 12.70 2.79 5.87
N ASN A 35 12.35 2.44 4.62
CA ASN A 35 12.75 1.18 4.01
C ASN A 35 14.27 1.07 3.84
N ASP A 36 14.94 2.14 3.41
CA ASP A 36 16.39 2.17 3.27
C ASP A 36 17.09 1.96 4.63
N ARG A 37 16.58 2.63 5.67
CA ARG A 37 17.19 2.62 7.02
C ARG A 37 16.96 1.31 7.77
N TRP A 38 15.72 0.82 7.80
CA TRP A 38 15.32 -0.28 8.69
C TRP A 38 15.28 -1.63 7.98
N ARG A 39 15.16 -1.62 6.65
CA ARG A 39 14.89 -2.83 5.85
C ARG A 39 15.92 -3.02 4.74
N ASN A 40 17.01 -2.26 4.79
CA ASN A 40 18.09 -2.30 3.82
C ASN A 40 17.56 -2.15 2.38
N GLY A 41 16.52 -1.34 2.15
CA GLY A 41 15.97 -1.12 0.81
C GLY A 41 15.41 -2.37 0.12
N VAL A 42 15.06 -3.42 0.87
CA VAL A 42 14.43 -4.64 0.32
C VAL A 42 12.96 -4.37 -0.03
N SER A 43 12.42 -5.08 -1.03
CA SER A 43 10.99 -5.00 -1.36
C SER A 43 10.11 -5.44 -0.20
N GLU A 44 8.95 -4.79 -0.07
CA GLU A 44 7.88 -5.26 0.80
C GLU A 44 7.23 -6.52 0.22
N VAL A 45 7.09 -6.60 -1.11
CA VAL A 45 6.65 -7.81 -1.81
C VAL A 45 7.79 -8.81 -1.86
N LYS A 46 7.62 -9.92 -1.14
CA LYS A 46 8.54 -11.06 -1.20
C LYS A 46 8.38 -11.76 -2.55
N GLN A 47 9.51 -11.92 -3.21
CA GLN A 47 9.65 -12.68 -4.44
C GLN A 47 11.07 -13.20 -4.46
N SER A 48 11.24 -14.51 -4.27
CA SER A 48 12.55 -15.17 -4.20
C SER A 48 13.48 -14.89 -5.40
N THR A 49 12.91 -14.67 -6.58
CA THR A 49 13.66 -14.34 -7.81
C THR A 49 14.06 -12.86 -7.92
N GLU A 50 13.56 -12.00 -7.05
CA GLU A 50 13.78 -10.56 -7.11
C GLU A 50 14.88 -10.13 -6.14
N LEU A 51 16.04 -9.73 -6.69
CA LEU A 51 17.26 -9.47 -5.93
C LEU A 51 17.67 -7.99 -5.94
N VAL A 52 16.93 -7.13 -6.65
CA VAL A 52 17.26 -5.70 -6.71
C VAL A 52 16.60 -4.91 -5.58
N LYS A 53 17.15 -3.72 -5.28
CA LYS A 53 16.60 -2.84 -4.25
C LYS A 53 15.24 -2.27 -4.67
N ALA A 54 14.35 -2.14 -3.69
CA ALA A 54 13.10 -1.45 -3.84
C ALA A 54 13.33 0.06 -3.90
N THR A 55 13.16 0.62 -5.09
CA THR A 55 13.33 2.04 -5.37
C THR A 55 12.03 2.69 -5.80
N GLN A 56 10.90 2.00 -5.71
CA GLN A 56 9.60 2.49 -6.16
C GLN A 56 8.63 2.53 -4.98
N ALA A 57 8.25 3.74 -4.56
CA ALA A 57 7.12 3.95 -3.66
C ALA A 57 5.85 3.98 -4.49
N HIS A 58 5.20 2.81 -4.58
CA HIS A 58 4.01 2.58 -5.38
C HIS A 58 2.74 2.78 -4.53
N HIS A 59 1.68 3.26 -5.16
CA HIS A 59 0.36 3.40 -4.54
C HIS A 59 -0.43 2.12 -4.75
N ILE A 60 -0.81 1.42 -3.68
CA ILE A 60 -1.61 0.18 -3.80
C ILE A 60 -2.98 0.51 -4.39
N PHE A 61 -3.66 1.51 -3.83
CA PHE A 61 -4.83 2.15 -4.43
C PHE A 61 -4.40 3.46 -5.11
N PRO A 62 -4.69 3.64 -6.42
CA PRO A 62 -4.09 4.70 -7.21
C PRO A 62 -4.58 6.08 -6.79
N GLN A 63 -3.66 7.03 -6.64
CA GLN A 63 -3.94 8.42 -6.25
C GLN A 63 -5.01 9.10 -7.14
N SER A 64 -5.10 8.74 -8.42
CA SER A 64 -6.09 9.31 -9.35
C SER A 64 -7.53 8.92 -9.01
N LEU A 65 -7.73 7.75 -8.42
CA LEU A 65 -9.05 7.23 -8.04
C LEU A 65 -9.34 7.44 -6.55
N PHE A 66 -8.30 7.49 -5.72
CA PHE A 66 -8.41 7.59 -4.26
C PHE A 66 -7.48 8.67 -3.69
N PRO A 67 -7.66 9.95 -4.07
CA PRO A 67 -6.83 11.05 -3.59
C PRO A 67 -6.86 11.21 -2.05
N GLU A 68 -7.96 10.83 -1.40
CA GLU A 68 -8.18 10.93 0.05
C GLU A 68 -7.28 10.02 0.90
N ILE A 69 -6.71 8.97 0.29
CA ILE A 69 -5.78 8.04 0.94
C ILE A 69 -4.39 8.06 0.28
N ALA A 70 -4.10 9.05 -0.55
CA ALA A 70 -2.89 9.07 -1.36
C ALA A 70 -1.61 9.38 -0.57
N ASP A 71 -1.72 10.00 0.60
CA ASP A 71 -0.60 10.33 1.50
C ASP A 71 -0.49 9.41 2.71
N TYR A 72 -1.38 8.41 2.84
CA TYR A 72 -1.29 7.39 3.86
C TYR A 72 -0.13 6.44 3.57
N LEU A 73 0.69 6.17 4.59
CA LEU A 73 1.83 5.26 4.49
C LEU A 73 1.36 3.82 4.24
N GLU A 74 0.17 3.51 4.72
CA GLU A 74 -0.56 2.25 4.61
C GLU A 74 -1.00 1.97 3.16
N ASN A 75 -1.18 3.02 2.35
CA ASN A 75 -1.49 2.91 0.93
C ASN A 75 -0.23 2.93 0.03
N LEU A 76 0.95 3.10 0.61
CA LEU A 76 2.23 3.10 -0.12
C LEU A 76 2.97 1.79 0.10
N ILE A 77 3.59 1.25 -0.94
CA ILE A 77 4.40 0.04 -0.86
C ILE A 77 5.73 0.24 -1.57
N MET A 78 6.83 -0.16 -0.92
CA MET A 78 8.15 -0.16 -1.51
C MET A 78 8.38 -1.44 -2.31
N ILE A 79 8.47 -1.30 -3.63
CA ILE A 79 8.69 -2.42 -4.57
C ILE A 79 9.88 -2.15 -5.50
N THR A 80 10.35 -3.20 -6.18
CA THR A 80 11.42 -3.08 -7.17
C THR A 80 10.92 -2.42 -8.45
N PRO A 81 11.84 -1.90 -9.31
CA PRO A 81 11.46 -1.45 -10.64
C PRO A 81 10.74 -2.52 -11.48
N ASN A 82 11.14 -3.79 -11.40
CA ASN A 82 10.51 -4.86 -12.17
C ASN A 82 9.07 -5.09 -11.67
N GLN A 83 8.89 -5.20 -10.36
CA GLN A 83 7.57 -5.33 -9.75
C GLN A 83 6.67 -4.14 -10.11
N HIS A 84 7.20 -2.92 -10.16
CA HIS A 84 6.42 -1.74 -10.54
C HIS A 84 6.01 -1.72 -12.02
N PHE A 85 6.97 -1.91 -12.93
CA PHE A 85 6.75 -1.69 -14.36
C PHE A 85 6.27 -2.91 -15.14
N ILE A 86 6.47 -4.11 -14.60
CA ILE A 86 6.10 -5.36 -15.27
C ILE A 86 4.86 -5.97 -14.62
N MET A 87 4.72 -5.87 -13.29
CA MET A 87 3.64 -6.53 -12.56
C MET A 87 2.52 -5.56 -12.19
N ALA A 88 2.82 -4.44 -11.52
CA ALA A 88 1.78 -3.47 -11.15
C ALA A 88 1.19 -2.74 -12.36
N HIS A 89 2.01 -2.51 -13.39
CA HIS A 89 1.61 -1.83 -14.62
C HIS A 89 2.00 -2.66 -15.86
N PRO A 90 1.31 -3.77 -16.15
CA PRO A 90 1.64 -4.63 -17.27
C PRO A 90 1.75 -3.84 -18.58
N ASN A 91 2.78 -4.12 -19.37
CA ASN A 91 3.12 -3.37 -20.59
C ASN A 91 3.44 -1.89 -20.37
N ASN A 92 3.93 -1.52 -19.18
CA ASN A 92 4.25 -0.13 -18.78
C ASN A 92 3.03 0.82 -18.82
N GLN A 93 1.81 0.31 -18.72
CA GLN A 93 0.59 1.12 -18.72
C GLN A 93 0.30 1.66 -17.32
N THR A 94 0.99 2.75 -16.94
CA THR A 94 0.91 3.35 -15.60
C THR A 94 -0.46 3.95 -15.21
N ILE A 95 -1.42 3.93 -16.13
CA ILE A 95 -2.80 4.36 -15.90
C ILE A 95 -3.62 3.28 -15.19
N TYR A 96 -3.28 2.00 -15.38
CA TYR A 96 -4.01 0.86 -14.84
C TYR A 96 -3.16 0.13 -13.81
N ILE A 97 -3.79 -0.37 -12.74
CA ILE A 97 -3.14 -1.26 -11.79
C ILE A 97 -3.63 -2.68 -12.07
N ASP A 98 -2.68 -3.61 -12.19
CA ASP A 98 -2.98 -5.03 -12.26
C ASP A 98 -3.61 -5.50 -10.95
N ARG A 99 -4.80 -6.10 -11.05
CA ARG A 99 -5.60 -6.43 -9.86
C ARG A 99 -5.02 -7.62 -9.10
N ASP A 100 -4.50 -8.62 -9.80
CA ASP A 100 -3.83 -9.77 -9.18
C ASP A 100 -2.55 -9.31 -8.45
N PHE A 101 -1.77 -8.41 -9.03
CA PHE A 101 -0.61 -7.85 -8.34
C PHE A 101 -0.98 -6.88 -7.21
N GLN A 102 -2.10 -6.16 -7.32
CA GLN A 102 -2.64 -5.35 -6.23
C GLN A 102 -2.97 -6.22 -5.01
N TYR A 103 -3.53 -7.42 -5.23
CA TYR A 103 -3.76 -8.39 -4.16
C TYR A 103 -2.46 -8.79 -3.45
N ILE A 104 -1.40 -9.12 -4.22
CA ILE A 104 -0.07 -9.40 -3.65
C ILE A 104 0.45 -8.22 -2.83
N CYS A 105 0.30 -6.99 -3.33
CA CYS A 105 0.68 -5.79 -2.61
C CYS A 105 -0.07 -5.66 -1.27
N LEU A 106 -1.37 -5.96 -1.24
CA LEU A 106 -2.16 -5.89 0.00
C LEU A 106 -1.73 -6.94 1.03
N LEU A 107 -1.45 -8.18 0.61
CA LEU A 107 -0.92 -9.22 1.50
C LEU A 107 0.46 -8.84 2.06
N ALA A 108 1.36 -8.37 1.19
CA ALA A 108 2.69 -7.90 1.56
C ALA A 108 2.62 -6.71 2.53
N LYS A 109 1.70 -5.77 2.27
CA LYS A 109 1.50 -4.59 3.11
C LYS A 109 0.93 -4.97 4.49
N THR A 110 -0.05 -5.86 4.53
CA THR A 110 -0.59 -6.40 5.79
C THR A 110 0.54 -7.02 6.62
N SER A 111 1.39 -7.83 5.98
CA SER A 111 2.56 -8.45 6.60
C SER A 111 3.51 -7.41 7.17
N ARG A 112 3.76 -6.34 6.41
CA ARG A 112 4.70 -5.30 6.82
C ARG A 112 4.19 -4.51 8.01
N ILE A 113 2.93 -4.09 7.98
CA ILE A 113 2.32 -3.33 9.07
C ILE A 113 2.32 -4.19 10.35
N MET A 114 1.93 -5.46 10.25
CA MET A 114 2.00 -6.41 11.37
C MET A 114 3.41 -6.50 11.94
N MET A 115 4.44 -6.67 11.10
CA MET A 115 5.82 -6.77 11.57
C MET A 115 6.29 -5.49 12.27
N ASN A 116 5.94 -4.31 11.75
CA ASN A 116 6.34 -3.04 12.34
C ASN A 116 5.66 -2.80 13.69
N LEU A 117 4.34 -2.99 13.79
CA LEU A 117 3.58 -2.79 15.03
C LEU A 117 3.91 -3.81 16.14
N ASN A 118 4.56 -4.92 15.79
CA ASN A 118 5.07 -5.90 16.76
C ASN A 118 6.60 -5.84 16.93
N SER A 119 7.27 -4.84 16.35
CA SER A 119 8.72 -4.73 16.43
C SER A 119 9.16 -4.00 17.70
N GLU A 120 10.11 -4.58 18.42
CA GLU A 120 10.78 -3.88 19.54
C GLU A 120 11.94 -2.98 19.07
N THR A 121 12.30 -3.05 17.77
CA THR A 121 13.52 -2.42 17.25
C THR A 121 13.26 -1.34 16.21
N GLU A 122 12.15 -1.44 15.49
CA GLU A 122 11.71 -0.41 14.54
C GLU A 122 10.84 0.61 15.28
N PRO A 123 10.88 1.89 14.90
CA PRO A 123 9.93 2.86 15.43
C PRO A 123 8.53 2.56 14.88
N ASP A 124 7.51 2.90 15.67
CA ASP A 124 6.13 2.95 15.20
C ASP A 124 6.05 3.84 13.96
N PHE A 125 5.73 3.23 12.83
CA PHE A 125 5.78 3.88 11.52
C PHE A 125 4.44 3.78 10.77
N TYR A 126 3.68 2.73 11.04
CA TYR A 126 2.33 2.53 10.52
C TYR A 126 1.31 2.66 11.63
N ASP A 127 0.04 2.80 11.25
CA ASP A 127 -1.10 2.78 12.16
C ASP A 127 -2.17 1.78 11.69
N PHE A 128 -2.74 1.04 12.64
CA PHE A 128 -3.71 -0.03 12.32
C PHE A 128 -5.07 0.53 11.88
N GLU A 129 -5.53 1.62 12.48
CA GLU A 129 -6.80 2.26 12.14
C GLU A 129 -6.69 3.02 10.81
N ASP A 130 -5.55 3.66 10.54
CA ASP A 130 -5.24 4.22 9.22
C ASP A 130 -5.24 3.11 8.15
N TYR A 131 -4.76 1.91 8.46
CA TYR A 131 -4.80 0.81 7.51
C TYR A 131 -6.22 0.33 7.22
N LYS A 132 -7.06 0.19 8.27
CA LYS A 132 -8.49 -0.10 8.11
C LYS A 132 -9.19 0.96 7.26
N PHE A 133 -8.87 2.24 7.47
CA PHE A 133 -9.39 3.34 6.66
C PHE A 133 -8.98 3.24 5.19
N VAL A 134 -7.71 2.95 4.91
CA VAL A 134 -7.19 2.72 3.55
C VAL A 134 -7.93 1.56 2.86
N LEU A 135 -8.09 0.43 3.55
CA LEU A 135 -8.77 -0.75 2.99
C LEU A 135 -10.24 -0.49 2.70
N ASN A 136 -10.96 0.11 3.65
CA ASN A 136 -12.37 0.50 3.46
C ASN A 136 -12.54 1.45 2.28
N THR A 137 -11.68 2.45 2.16
CA THR A 137 -11.73 3.44 1.08
C THR A 137 -11.42 2.79 -0.28
N GLY A 138 -10.31 2.07 -0.37
CA GLY A 138 -9.85 1.43 -1.61
C GLY A 138 -10.79 0.34 -2.13
N LEU A 139 -11.38 -0.46 -1.23
CA LEU A 139 -12.32 -1.54 -1.55
C LEU A 139 -13.79 -1.10 -1.51
N LYS A 140 -14.04 0.18 -1.23
CA LYS A 140 -15.38 0.80 -1.17
C LYS A 140 -16.33 0.00 -0.25
N THR A 141 -15.88 -0.22 0.97
CA THR A 141 -16.62 -0.95 2.00
C THR A 141 -16.40 -0.31 3.38
N ASP A 142 -17.12 -0.80 4.38
CA ASP A 142 -16.98 -0.48 5.80
C ASP A 142 -16.68 -1.71 6.66
N LYS A 143 -16.57 -2.91 6.05
CA LYS A 143 -16.41 -4.18 6.77
C LYS A 143 -15.16 -4.21 7.64
N PHE A 144 -14.10 -3.50 7.29
CA PHE A 144 -12.88 -3.47 8.07
C PHE A 144 -13.06 -2.75 9.42
N ASN A 145 -14.09 -1.91 9.58
CA ASN A 145 -14.38 -1.23 10.86
C ASN A 145 -14.69 -2.21 12.00
N ALA A 146 -15.25 -3.38 11.68
CA ALA A 146 -15.60 -4.40 12.66
C ALA A 146 -14.40 -5.26 13.11
N VAL A 147 -13.23 -5.09 12.47
CA VAL A 147 -12.02 -5.84 12.81
C VAL A 147 -11.43 -5.30 14.11
N GLN A 148 -11.13 -6.22 15.02
CA GLN A 148 -10.51 -5.91 16.31
C GLN A 148 -9.08 -5.38 16.11
N GLU A 149 -8.64 -4.55 17.05
CA GLU A 149 -7.30 -3.99 17.12
C GLU A 149 -6.23 -5.09 16.91
N LEU A 150 -5.33 -4.88 15.95
CA LEU A 150 -4.25 -5.81 15.58
C LEU A 150 -4.69 -7.21 15.10
N ASP A 151 -5.97 -7.43 14.76
CA ASP A 151 -6.45 -8.70 14.18
C ASP A 151 -6.14 -8.78 12.68
N PHE A 152 -4.86 -8.95 12.35
CA PHE A 152 -4.38 -9.10 10.98
C PHE A 152 -4.90 -10.36 10.28
N ALA A 153 -5.29 -11.40 11.02
CA ALA A 153 -5.85 -12.61 10.42
C ALA A 153 -7.21 -12.31 9.77
N THR A 154 -8.07 -11.55 10.47
CA THR A 154 -9.35 -11.10 9.91
C THR A 154 -9.16 -10.10 8.76
N ILE A 155 -8.14 -9.23 8.82
CA ILE A 155 -7.76 -8.37 7.69
C ILE A 155 -7.47 -9.20 6.44
N VAL A 156 -6.59 -10.21 6.54
CA VAL A 156 -6.24 -11.09 5.41
C VAL A 156 -7.47 -11.82 4.88
N ASN A 157 -8.29 -12.42 5.76
CA ASN A 157 -9.50 -13.13 5.33
C ASN A 157 -10.47 -12.23 4.56
N LEU A 158 -10.61 -10.96 4.94
CA LEU A 158 -11.42 -9.99 4.21
C LEU A 158 -10.79 -9.64 2.87
N ILE A 159 -9.48 -9.40 2.81
CA ILE A 159 -8.77 -9.16 1.54
C ILE A 159 -8.97 -10.37 0.60
N ASP A 160 -8.75 -11.59 1.08
CA ASP A 160 -8.95 -12.83 0.31
C ASP A 160 -10.38 -12.95 -0.23
N PHE A 161 -11.39 -12.55 0.56
CA PHE A 161 -12.77 -12.48 0.09
C PHE A 161 -12.95 -11.51 -1.09
N TYR A 162 -12.38 -10.30 -1.02
CA TYR A 162 -12.48 -9.28 -2.06
C TYR A 162 -11.68 -9.61 -3.33
N TYR A 163 -10.68 -10.48 -3.24
CA TYR A 163 -9.82 -10.91 -4.35
C TYR A 163 -9.95 -12.40 -4.65
N SER A 164 -11.07 -13.03 -4.28
CA SER A 164 -11.32 -14.47 -4.47
C SER A 164 -11.35 -14.93 -5.93
N ASP A 165 -11.45 -13.99 -6.86
CA ASP A 165 -11.38 -14.19 -8.31
C ASP A 165 -9.97 -14.02 -8.89
N CYS A 166 -9.00 -13.53 -8.10
CA CYS A 166 -7.60 -13.46 -8.50
C CYS A 166 -6.96 -14.85 -8.49
N CYS A 167 -6.23 -15.16 -9.55
CA CYS A 167 -5.64 -16.48 -9.77
C CYS A 167 -4.24 -16.43 -10.38
N GLU A 168 -3.71 -15.23 -10.66
CA GLU A 168 -2.31 -15.09 -11.08
C GLU A 168 -1.38 -15.02 -9.85
N TYR A 169 -0.08 -15.25 -10.08
CA TYR A 169 0.97 -15.15 -9.07
C TYR A 169 0.82 -16.07 -7.84
N GLU A 170 0.36 -17.30 -8.01
CA GLU A 170 0.15 -18.28 -6.93
C GLU A 170 1.37 -18.45 -5.99
N ASP A 171 2.57 -18.48 -6.57
CA ASP A 171 3.82 -18.53 -5.80
C ASP A 171 3.95 -17.31 -4.86
N LEU A 172 3.58 -16.12 -5.33
CA LEU A 172 3.67 -14.88 -4.56
C LEU A 172 2.58 -14.78 -3.50
N ILE A 173 1.39 -15.34 -3.75
CA ILE A 173 0.35 -15.46 -2.71
C ILE A 173 0.91 -16.23 -1.53
N THR A 174 1.55 -17.37 -1.80
CA THR A 174 2.15 -18.21 -0.76
C THR A 174 3.30 -17.50 -0.03
N GLU A 175 4.20 -16.83 -0.77
CA GLU A 175 5.34 -16.11 -0.17
C GLU A 175 4.89 -14.91 0.70
N ASN A 176 3.78 -14.25 0.37
CA ASN A 176 3.34 -13.01 1.01
C ASN A 176 2.17 -13.15 2.00
N ASN A 177 1.52 -14.32 2.08
CA ASN A 177 0.44 -14.55 3.03
C ASN A 177 0.98 -14.98 4.41
N ILE A 178 0.68 -14.19 5.44
CA ILE A 178 1.15 -14.40 6.82
C ILE A 178 0.58 -15.69 7.43
N ILE A 179 -0.66 -16.05 7.05
CA ILE A 179 -1.40 -17.17 7.65
C ILE A 179 -0.76 -18.51 7.26
N PHE A 180 -0.33 -18.65 5.99
CA PHE A 180 0.37 -19.85 5.52
C PHE A 180 1.78 -19.97 6.10
N ASN A 181 2.48 -18.85 6.29
CA ASN A 181 3.84 -18.85 6.84
C ASN A 181 3.92 -19.23 8.33
N LYS A 182 2.84 -19.12 9.12
CA LYS A 182 2.79 -19.64 10.50
C LYS A 182 2.66 -21.16 10.57
N SER A 183 2.06 -21.80 9.55
CA SER A 183 1.88 -23.26 9.54
C SER A 183 3.19 -24.02 9.24
N ASN A 184 4.14 -23.37 8.56
CA ASN A 184 5.42 -23.98 8.15
C ASN A 184 6.59 -23.74 9.12
N ASN A 185 6.40 -22.99 10.20
CA ASN A 185 7.43 -22.74 11.22
C ASN A 185 7.22 -23.54 12.53
N ASN A 186 6.33 -24.55 12.50
CA ASN A 186 6.12 -25.53 13.58
C ASN A 186 6.68 -26.91 13.22
N ILE A 187 7.88 -26.98 12.65
CA ILE A 187 8.66 -28.21 12.48
C ILE A 187 10.06 -28.00 13.05
#